data_AF-A0A7W4UL89-F1
#
_entry.id   AF-A0A7W4UL89-F1
#
_cell.length_a   1.000
_cell.length_b   1.000
_cell.length_c   1.000
_cell.angle_alpha   90.00
_cell.angle_beta   90.00
_cell.angle_gamma   90.00
#
_symmetry.space_group_name_H-M   'P 1'
#
loop_
_entity.id
_entity.type
_entity.pdbx_description
1 polymer ?
#
loop_
_entity_poly.entity_id
_entity_poly.type
_entity_poly.pdbx_seq_one_letter_code
_entity_poly.pdbx_strand_id
1 'polypeptide(L)' 'MDALIKATARFRDPSRDSTRSSAEQVAQAAFEAVTDGTEQITYVVGEDAREYMGMRDQLGQTGFVAASTKLFFG' A
#
# COMPACT_ATOMS: atom_id res chain seq x y z
N MET A 1 17.09 -5.65 2.88
CA MET A 1 16.93 -4.94 4.17
C MET A 1 16.57 -3.47 3.95
N ASP A 2 17.21 -2.75 3.03
CA ASP A 2 16.90 -1.33 2.74
C ASP A 2 15.45 -1.03 2.39
N ALA A 3 14.84 -1.80 1.47
CA ALA A 3 13.43 -1.61 1.09
C ALA A 3 12.49 -1.66 2.30
N LEU A 4 12.80 -2.53 3.26
CA LEU A 4 12.02 -2.69 4.48
C LEU A 4 12.14 -1.52 5.44
N ILE A 5 13.37 -1.07 5.67
CA ILE A 5 13.65 0.09 6.51
C ILE A 5 12.99 1.33 5.90
N LYS A 6 13.02 1.45 4.57
CA LYS A 6 12.41 2.58 3.83
C LYS A 6 10.88 2.60 3.97
N ALA A 7 10.20 1.48 3.79
CA ALA A 7 8.75 1.45 3.99
C ALA A 7 8.32 1.58 5.45
N THR A 8 9.10 1.06 6.39
CA THR A 8 8.78 1.19 7.82
C THR A 8 9.00 2.61 8.34
N ALA A 9 10.02 3.31 7.86
CA ALA A 9 10.16 4.75 8.05
C ALA A 9 8.96 5.51 7.46
N ARG A 10 8.48 5.12 6.27
CA ARG A 10 7.30 5.70 5.62
C ARG A 10 6.02 5.55 6.44
N PHE A 11 5.89 4.50 7.28
CA PHE A 11 4.77 4.29 8.23
C PHE A 11 4.96 4.95 9.61
N ARG A 12 6.10 5.59 9.87
CA ARG A 12 6.31 6.41 11.07
C ARG A 12 6.44 7.91 10.77
N ASP A 13 6.63 8.26 9.51
CA ASP A 13 6.73 9.63 9.04
C ASP A 13 5.38 10.38 9.17
N PRO A 14 5.28 11.45 9.97
CA PRO A 14 4.07 12.26 10.08
C PRO A 14 3.70 12.97 8.76
N SER A 15 4.66 13.17 7.85
CA SER A 15 4.40 13.72 6.52
C SER A 15 3.68 12.74 5.59
N ARG A 16 3.44 11.47 5.98
CA ARG A 16 2.61 10.56 5.17
C ARG A 16 1.18 11.05 4.97
N ASP A 17 0.65 11.84 5.91
CA ASP A 17 -0.70 12.36 5.82
C ASP A 17 -0.88 13.32 4.62
N SER A 18 0.20 13.91 4.10
CA SER A 18 0.13 14.77 2.91
C SER A 18 -0.14 14.01 1.62
N THR A 19 0.16 12.71 1.58
CA THR A 19 -0.04 11.84 0.41
C THR A 19 -1.27 10.95 0.53
N ARG A 20 -2.08 11.13 1.58
CA ARG A 20 -3.30 10.35 1.77
C ARG A 20 -4.29 10.63 0.64
N SER A 21 -5.02 9.60 0.21
CA SER A 21 -6.13 9.80 -0.73
C SER A 21 -7.20 10.70 -0.13
N SER A 22 -7.75 11.61 -0.94
CA SER A 22 -8.94 12.38 -0.56
C SER A 22 -10.18 11.48 -0.57
N ALA A 23 -11.25 11.91 0.11
CA ALA A 23 -12.52 11.18 0.12
C ALA A 23 -13.10 11.05 -1.29
N GLU A 24 -12.96 12.09 -2.12
CA GLU A 24 -13.42 12.13 -3.51
C GLU A 24 -12.66 11.13 -4.38
N GLN A 25 -11.33 11.00 -4.18
CA GLN A 25 -10.54 9.99 -4.90
C GLN A 25 -10.98 8.57 -4.56
N VAL A 26 -11.28 8.30 -3.29
CA VAL A 26 -11.79 6.99 -2.85
C VAL A 26 -13.19 6.73 -3.42
N ALA A 27 -14.07 7.74 -3.40
CA ALA A 27 -15.42 7.62 -3.94
C ALA A 27 -15.41 7.34 -5.46
N GLN A 28 -14.56 8.06 -6.20
CA GLN A 28 -14.39 7.84 -7.65
C GLN A 28 -13.89 6.43 -7.94
N ALA A 29 -12.87 5.97 -7.23
CA ALA A 29 -12.33 4.62 -7.43
C ALA A 29 -13.35 3.52 -7.07
N ALA A 30 -14.18 3.74 -6.05
CA ALA A 30 -15.25 2.81 -5.69
C ALA A 30 -16.33 2.75 -6.78
N PHE A 31 -16.69 3.89 -7.39
CA PHE A 31 -17.61 3.94 -8.51
C PHE A 31 -17.06 3.21 -9.74
N GLU A 32 -15.80 3.46 -10.09
CA GLU A 32 -15.11 2.78 -11.19
C GLU A 32 -15.06 1.26 -10.97
N ALA A 33 -14.67 0.82 -9.76
CA ALA A 33 -14.58 -0.59 -9.40
C ALA A 33 -15.89 -1.38 -9.56
N VAL A 34 -17.06 -0.73 -9.45
CA VAL A 34 -18.37 -1.39 -9.63
C VAL A 34 -18.93 -1.23 -11.04
N THR A 35 -18.31 -0.41 -11.89
CA THR A 35 -18.79 -0.09 -13.24
C THR A 35 -17.84 -0.51 -14.35
N ASP A 36 -16.60 -0.89 -14.05
CA ASP A 36 -15.57 -1.22 -15.05
C ASP A 36 -15.81 -2.55 -15.78
N GLY A 37 -16.76 -3.36 -15.31
CA GLY A 37 -17.14 -4.64 -15.91
C GLY A 37 -16.11 -5.74 -15.73
N THR A 38 -15.14 -5.58 -14.82
CA THR A 38 -14.15 -6.59 -14.50
C THR A 38 -14.62 -7.49 -13.36
N GLU A 39 -14.02 -8.68 -13.25
CA GLU A 39 -14.21 -9.56 -12.09
C GLU A 39 -13.23 -9.25 -10.94
N GLN A 40 -12.56 -8.08 -10.99
CA GLN A 40 -11.56 -7.69 -10.00
C GLN A 40 -12.23 -7.22 -8.70
N ILE A 41 -11.72 -7.71 -7.57
CA ILE A 41 -12.30 -7.45 -6.24
C ILE A 41 -11.45 -6.47 -5.41
N THR A 42 -10.15 -6.34 -5.73
CA THR A 42 -9.21 -5.51 -4.97
C THR A 42 -8.66 -4.38 -5.83
N TYR A 43 -8.83 -3.14 -5.35
CA TYR A 43 -8.34 -1.93 -6.03
C TYR A 43 -7.43 -1.15 -5.08
N VAL A 44 -6.31 -0.67 -5.62
CA VAL A 44 -5.30 0.06 -4.85
C VAL A 44 -5.42 1.55 -5.18
N VAL A 45 -5.84 2.34 -4.21
CA VAL A 45 -6.12 3.78 -4.36
C VAL A 45 -5.19 4.58 -3.47
N GLY A 46 -4.57 5.62 -4.03
CA GLY A 46 -3.57 6.43 -3.35
C GLY A 46 -2.16 6.15 -3.84
N GLU A 47 -1.33 7.19 -3.88
CA GLU A 47 0.08 7.07 -4.26
C GLU A 47 0.86 6.26 -3.23
N ASP A 48 0.61 6.52 -1.95
CA ASP A 48 1.17 5.78 -0.83
C ASP A 48 0.83 4.28 -0.88
N ALA A 49 -0.42 3.94 -1.18
CA ALA A 49 -0.88 2.56 -1.29
C ALA A 49 -0.22 1.83 -2.47
N ARG A 50 -0.06 2.50 -3.62
CA ARG A 50 0.61 1.94 -4.80
C ARG A 50 2.10 1.72 -4.56
N GLU A 51 2.79 2.67 -3.92
CA GLU A 51 4.20 2.52 -3.53
C GLU A 51 4.38 1.32 -2.59
N TYR A 52 3.48 1.17 -1.62
CA TYR A 52 3.52 0.05 -0.68
C TYR A 52 3.32 -1.30 -1.39
N MET A 53 2.34 -1.39 -2.29
CA MET A 53 2.09 -2.60 -3.07
C MET A 53 3.28 -2.94 -3.99
N GLY A 54 3.90 -1.94 -4.62
CA GLY A 54 5.11 -2.13 -5.40
C GLY A 54 6.29 -2.66 -4.58
N MET A 55 6.47 -2.20 -3.34
CA MET A 55 7.47 -2.79 -2.44
C MET A 55 7.12 -4.24 -2.10
N ARG A 56 5.85 -4.54 -1.80
CA ARG A 56 5.40 -5.90 -1.48
C ARG A 56 5.71 -6.86 -2.63
N ASP A 57 5.47 -6.44 -3.86
CA ASP A 57 5.77 -7.23 -5.06
C ASP A 57 7.27 -7.49 -5.20
N GLN A 58 8.11 -6.48 -4.96
CA GLN A 58 9.58 -6.64 -5.00
C GLN A 58 10.13 -7.60 -3.94
N LEU A 59 9.51 -7.68 -2.76
CA LEU A 59 9.93 -8.57 -1.68
C LEU A 59 9.45 -10.02 -1.87
N GLY A 60 8.38 -10.21 -2.65
CA GLY A 60 7.65 -11.48 -2.74
C GLY A 60 6.99 -11.88 -1.41
N GLN A 61 6.16 -12.92 -1.44
CA GLN A 61 5.36 -13.36 -0.29
C GLN A 61 6.23 -13.69 0.95
N THR A 62 7.24 -14.55 0.78
CA THR A 62 8.09 -15.01 1.89
C THR A 62 8.94 -13.88 2.46
N GLY A 63 9.49 -13.03 1.59
CA GLY A 63 10.29 -11.88 1.99
C GLY A 63 9.46 -10.85 2.76
N PHE A 64 8.23 -10.61 2.31
CA PHE A 64 7.27 -9.74 2.98
C PHE A 64 6.87 -10.27 4.36
N VAL A 65 6.56 -11.56 4.50
CA VAL A 65 6.20 -12.15 5.81
C VAL A 65 7.37 -12.06 6.78
N ALA A 66 8.57 -12.50 6.39
CA ALA A 66 9.75 -12.47 7.27
C ALA A 66 10.06 -11.03 7.73
N ALA A 67 9.90 -10.08 6.83
CA ALA A 67 10.03 -8.67 7.09
C ALA A 67 9.00 -8.11 8.08
N SER A 68 7.71 -8.38 7.86
CA SER A 68 6.64 -7.95 8.75
C SER A 68 6.79 -8.58 10.13
N THR A 69 7.17 -9.87 10.21
CA THR A 69 7.43 -10.55 11.48
C THR A 69 8.54 -9.85 12.26
N LYS A 70 9.66 -9.49 11.62
CA LYS A 70 10.71 -8.69 12.27
C LYS A 70 10.17 -7.34 12.74
N LEU A 71 9.47 -6.61 11.87
CA LEU A 71 8.97 -5.27 12.21
C LEU A 71 8.06 -5.23 13.46
N PHE A 72 7.13 -6.18 13.58
CA PHE A 72 6.09 -6.15 14.61
C PHE A 72 6.41 -7.00 15.85
N PHE A 73 7.25 -8.03 15.71
CA PHE A 73 7.47 -9.04 16.75
C PHE A 73 8.96 -9.32 17.03
N GLY A 74 9.90 -8.57 16.44
CA GLY A 74 11.35 -8.78 16.58
C GLY A 74 12.19 -7.52 16.50
#